data_AF-A0A9P6J9A6-F1
#
_entry.id   AF-A0A9P6J9A6-F1
#
_cell.length_a   1.000
_cell.length_b   1.000
_cell.length_c   1.000
_cell.angle_alpha   90.00
_cell.angle_beta   90.00
_cell.angle_gamma   90.00
#
_symmetry.space_group_name_H-M   'P 1'
#
loop_
_entity.id
_entity.type
_entity.pdbx_description
1 polymer ?
#
loop_
_entity_poly.entity_id
_entity_poly.type
_entity_poly.pdbx_seq_one_letter_code
_entity_poly.pdbx_strand_id
1 'polypeptide(L)'
;MLLEISCASDFLCRYVASSSACTPQIIQAFKEQISALMQAKYTNHWDPQRPHIGNGYRAITSFGGKVDPLLCEAAQKSELPLQTLEGHIPRDLVLWVEPFSVSFRVGDHGSINTIYDSTRGKVSMKPDVP
;
A
#
# COMPACT_ATOMS: atom_id res chain seq x y z
N MET A 1 -0.62 -12.31 2.88
CA MET A 1 -1.27 -11.08 3.41
C MET A 1 -0.32 -10.20 4.20
N LEU A 2 0.28 -10.71 5.29
CA LEU A 2 1.08 -9.86 6.20
C LEU A 2 2.32 -9.25 5.53
N LEU A 3 3.00 -10.01 4.66
CA LEU A 3 4.18 -9.52 3.95
C LEU A 3 3.81 -8.41 2.96
N GLU A 4 2.72 -8.61 2.22
CA GLU A 4 2.19 -7.64 1.25
C GLU A 4 1.73 -6.36 1.95
N ILE A 5 1.04 -6.48 3.09
CA ILE A 5 0.70 -5.33 3.95
C ILE A 5 1.97 -4.63 4.44
N SER A 6 2.97 -5.35 4.94
CA SER A 6 4.22 -4.73 5.41
C SER A 6 4.90 -3.94 4.29
N CYS A 7 5.03 -4.52 3.10
CA CYS A 7 5.62 -3.85 1.95
C CYS A 7 4.83 -2.59 1.54
N ALA A 8 3.50 -2.66 1.59
CA ALA A 8 2.63 -1.51 1.31
C ALA A 8 2.77 -0.40 2.35
N SER A 9 2.77 -0.74 3.65
CA SER A 9 2.95 0.20 4.75
C SER A 9 4.31 0.88 4.70
N ASP A 10 5.38 0.13 4.43
CA ASP A 10 6.73 0.67 4.26
C ASP A 10 6.84 1.59 3.04
N PHE A 11 6.18 1.23 1.95
CA PHE A 11 6.08 2.10 0.77
C PHE A 11 5.38 3.43 1.09
N LEU A 12 4.26 3.41 1.81
CA LEU A 12 3.52 4.61 2.19
C LEU A 12 4.29 5.50 3.16
N CYS A 13 4.97 4.92 4.14
CA CYS A 13 5.76 5.67 5.13
C CYS A 13 6.91 6.47 4.49
N ARG A 14 7.46 6.00 3.36
CA ARG A 14 8.54 6.71 2.65
C ARG A 14 8.13 8.10 2.15
N TYR A 15 6.85 8.35 1.90
CA TYR A 15 6.38 9.66 1.45
C TYR A 15 6.45 10.71 2.55
N VAL A 16 6.16 10.34 3.79
CA VAL A 16 6.08 11.27 4.93
C VAL A 16 7.37 11.33 5.74
N ALA A 17 8.26 10.35 5.60
CA ALA A 17 9.49 10.22 6.38
C ALA A 17 10.49 11.38 6.23
N SER A 18 10.47 12.14 5.14
CA SER A 18 11.35 13.31 4.96
C SER A 18 10.83 14.59 5.60
N SER A 19 9.59 14.61 6.10
CA SER A 19 9.01 15.78 6.73
C SER A 19 9.61 16.02 8.12
N SER A 20 9.98 17.27 8.42
CA SER A 20 10.47 17.66 9.75
C SER A 20 9.43 17.46 10.86
N ALA A 21 8.14 17.36 10.50
CA ALA A 21 7.06 17.05 11.43
C ALA A 21 6.99 15.56 11.81
N CYS A 22 7.75 14.68 11.13
CA CYS A 22 7.69 13.24 11.31
C CYS A 22 8.90 12.74 12.10
N THR A 23 8.72 12.48 13.39
CA THR A 23 9.73 11.79 14.19
C THR A 23 9.75 10.29 13.86
N PRO A 24 10.86 9.56 14.13
CA PRO A 24 10.90 8.11 13.96
C PRO A 24 9.77 7.39 14.71
N GLN A 25 9.36 7.90 15.87
CA GLN A 25 8.26 7.37 16.67
C GLN A 25 6.91 7.54 15.98
N ILE A 26 6.64 8.73 15.40
CA ILE A 26 5.42 9.00 14.63
C ILE A 26 5.38 8.10 13.39
N ILE A 27 6.50 7.94 12.68
CA ILE A 27 6.57 7.07 11.50
C ILE A 27 6.31 5.61 11.86
N GLN A 28 6.89 5.13 12.96
CA GLN A 28 6.67 3.76 13.43
C GLN A 28 5.20 3.54 13.83
N ALA A 29 4.61 4.46 14.61
CA ALA A 29 3.21 4.40 14.98
C ALA A 29 2.30 4.44 13.74
N PHE A 30 2.59 5.30 12.76
CA PHE A 30 1.83 5.40 11.52
C PHE A 30 1.88 4.09 10.72
N LYS A 31 3.07 3.48 10.60
CA LYS A 31 3.25 2.17 9.96
C LYS A 31 2.40 1.08 10.62
N GLU A 32 2.39 1.04 11.95
CA GLU A 32 1.59 0.08 12.73
C GLU A 32 0.09 0.30 12.49
N GLN A 33 -0.39 1.55 12.52
CA GLN A 33 -1.79 1.88 12.28
C GLN A 33 -2.24 1.53 10.86
N ILE A 34 -1.45 1.88 9.83
CA ILE A 34 -1.75 1.49 8.44
C ILE A 34 -1.86 -0.04 8.35
N SER A 35 -0.90 -0.76 8.93
CA SER A 35 -0.85 -2.22 8.83
C SER A 35 -2.07 -2.88 9.49
N ALA A 36 -2.43 -2.42 10.68
CA ALA A 36 -3.60 -2.92 11.40
C ALA A 36 -4.92 -2.62 10.65
N LEU A 37 -5.07 -1.40 10.13
CA LEU A 37 -6.25 -1.01 9.37
C LEU A 37 -6.37 -1.77 8.04
N MET A 38 -5.26 -1.97 7.31
CA MET A 38 -5.26 -2.80 6.10
C MET A 38 -5.64 -4.24 6.44
N GLN A 39 -5.09 -4.82 7.50
CA GLN A 39 -5.40 -6.18 7.91
C GLN A 39 -6.89 -6.35 8.24
N ALA A 40 -7.46 -5.40 8.99
CA ALA A 40 -8.88 -5.38 9.28
C ALA A 40 -9.71 -5.23 7.99
N LYS A 41 -9.39 -4.24 7.15
CA LYS A 41 -10.07 -3.97 5.87
C LYS A 41 -10.06 -5.21 4.98
N TYR A 42 -8.93 -5.91 4.88
CA TYR A 42 -8.76 -7.03 3.93
C TYR A 42 -9.30 -8.36 4.44
N THR A 43 -9.68 -8.45 5.72
CA THR A 43 -10.33 -9.64 6.27
C THR A 43 -11.61 -9.94 5.49
N ASN A 44 -11.82 -11.21 5.15
CA ASN A 44 -12.89 -11.71 4.26
C ASN A 44 -12.85 -11.22 2.80
N HIS A 45 -11.85 -10.43 2.44
CA HIS A 45 -11.63 -9.91 1.07
C HIS A 45 -10.26 -10.31 0.54
N TRP A 46 -9.69 -11.43 1.02
CA TRP A 46 -8.37 -11.90 0.64
C TRP A 46 -8.46 -13.35 0.12
N ASP A 47 -8.38 -13.53 -1.20
CA ASP A 47 -8.46 -14.83 -1.86
C ASP A 47 -7.14 -15.16 -2.58
N PRO A 48 -6.23 -15.97 -1.99
CA PRO A 48 -4.98 -16.35 -2.63
C PRO A 48 -5.16 -17.19 -3.90
N GLN A 49 -6.29 -17.88 -4.10
CA GLN A 49 -6.54 -18.65 -5.32
C GLN A 49 -6.96 -17.75 -6.48
N ARG A 50 -7.57 -16.60 -6.17
CA ARG A 50 -7.98 -15.58 -7.15
C ARG A 50 -7.55 -14.18 -6.70
N PRO A 51 -6.25 -13.84 -6.79
CA PRO A 51 -5.69 -12.62 -6.17
C PRO A 51 -6.35 -11.30 -6.58
N HIS A 52 -6.83 -11.22 -7.82
CA HIS A 52 -7.48 -10.04 -8.39
C HIS A 52 -8.89 -9.80 -7.83
N ILE A 53 -9.55 -10.82 -7.27
CA ILE A 53 -10.91 -10.65 -6.73
C ILE A 53 -10.84 -9.77 -5.47
N GLY A 54 -11.63 -8.71 -5.47
CA GLY A 54 -11.69 -7.73 -4.38
C GLY A 54 -10.54 -6.72 -4.36
N ASN A 55 -9.67 -6.68 -5.38
CA ASN A 55 -8.52 -5.77 -5.39
C ASN A 55 -8.91 -4.28 -5.40
N GLY A 56 -10.00 -3.91 -6.07
CA GLY A 56 -10.54 -2.54 -6.05
C GLY A 56 -11.03 -2.11 -4.66
N TYR A 57 -11.63 -3.03 -3.90
CA TYR A 57 -12.02 -2.77 -2.52
C TYR A 57 -10.79 -2.59 -1.62
N ARG A 58 -9.76 -3.44 -1.81
CA ARG A 58 -8.52 -3.37 -1.01
C ARG A 58 -7.65 -2.16 -1.37
N ALA A 59 -7.70 -1.67 -2.61
CA ALA A 59 -6.85 -0.60 -3.10
C ALA A 59 -6.83 0.61 -2.15
N ILE A 60 -5.66 1.24 -2.04
CA ILE A 60 -5.45 2.51 -1.34
C ILE A 60 -5.27 3.58 -2.41
N THR A 61 -6.03 4.67 -2.30
CA THR A 61 -6.11 5.66 -3.38
C THR A 61 -5.89 7.10 -2.90
N SER A 62 -5.38 7.94 -3.78
CA SER A 62 -5.36 9.39 -3.59
C SER A 62 -5.79 10.03 -4.90
N PHE A 63 -6.99 10.60 -4.97
CA PHE A 63 -7.55 11.17 -6.21
C PHE A 63 -8.18 12.52 -5.97
N GLY A 64 -8.01 13.45 -6.90
CA GLY A 64 -8.69 14.76 -6.83
C GLY A 64 -8.40 15.53 -5.53
N GLY A 65 -7.22 15.34 -4.95
CA GLY A 65 -6.82 15.94 -3.68
C GLY A 65 -7.40 15.26 -2.42
N LYS A 66 -8.08 14.12 -2.56
CA LYS A 66 -8.61 13.33 -1.43
C LYS A 66 -7.71 12.12 -1.19
N VAL A 67 -7.05 12.10 -0.04
CA VAL A 67 -6.28 10.96 0.43
C VAL A 67 -7.22 9.88 0.98
N ASP A 68 -6.84 8.61 0.82
CA ASP A 68 -7.61 7.46 1.29
C ASP A 68 -8.01 7.63 2.77
N PRO A 69 -9.29 7.41 3.13
CA PRO A 69 -9.73 7.50 4.52
C PRO A 69 -8.94 6.60 5.48
N LEU A 70 -8.44 5.44 5.02
CA LEU A 70 -7.60 4.56 5.83
C LEU A 70 -6.30 5.25 6.26
N LEU A 71 -5.68 6.03 5.35
CA LEU A 71 -4.46 6.76 5.65
C LEU A 71 -4.73 7.95 6.57
N CYS A 72 -5.85 8.64 6.38
CA CYS A 72 -6.27 9.73 7.27
C CYS A 72 -6.53 9.22 8.69
N GLU A 73 -7.22 8.08 8.83
CA GLU A 73 -7.45 7.44 10.13
C GLU A 73 -6.14 7.00 10.79
N ALA A 74 -5.24 6.38 10.01
CA ALA A 74 -3.92 5.99 10.52
C ALA A 74 -3.12 7.19 11.02
N ALA A 75 -3.14 8.31 10.29
CA ALA A 75 -2.43 9.52 10.65
C ALA A 75 -2.97 10.14 11.94
N GLN A 76 -4.30 10.19 12.09
CA GLN A 76 -4.94 10.67 13.33
C GLN A 76 -4.55 9.82 14.54
N LYS A 77 -4.50 8.49 14.39
CA LYS A 77 -4.12 7.57 15.48
C LYS A 77 -2.62 7.58 15.81
N SER A 78 -1.78 8.13 14.95
CA SER A 78 -0.32 8.15 15.11
C SER A 78 0.25 9.55 15.35
N GLU A 79 -0.59 10.55 15.63
CA GLU A 79 -0.20 11.95 15.79
C GLU A 79 0.52 12.54 14.55
N LEU A 80 0.34 11.94 13.37
CA LEU A 80 0.87 12.47 12.12
C LEU A 80 -0.06 13.60 11.66
N PRO A 81 0.43 14.85 11.47
CA PRO A 81 -0.42 15.94 11.00
C PRO A 81 -1.03 15.61 9.63
N LEU A 82 -2.35 15.77 9.49
CA LEU A 82 -3.05 15.47 8.24
C LEU A 82 -2.53 16.30 7.07
N GLN A 83 -2.16 17.57 7.31
CA GLN A 83 -1.57 18.43 6.28
C GLN A 83 -0.23 17.89 5.78
N THR A 84 0.56 17.24 6.66
CA THR A 84 1.80 16.57 6.25
C THR A 84 1.47 15.38 5.35
N LEU A 85 0.50 14.54 5.73
CA LEU A 85 0.06 13.41 4.90
C LEU A 85 -0.44 13.89 3.53
N GLU A 86 -1.37 14.83 3.49
CA GLU A 86 -1.96 15.39 2.26
C GLU A 86 -0.93 16.09 1.36
N GLY A 87 0.09 16.73 1.95
CA GLY A 87 1.15 17.40 1.20
C GLY A 87 2.19 16.47 0.61
N HIS A 88 2.35 15.25 1.13
CA HIS A 88 3.43 14.34 0.74
C HIS A 88 2.96 13.10 -0.02
N ILE A 89 1.73 12.64 0.22
CA ILE A 89 1.17 11.53 -0.56
C ILE A 89 0.99 11.99 -2.02
N PRO A 90 1.44 11.20 -3.02
CA PRO A 90 1.26 11.56 -4.41
C PRO A 90 -0.22 11.75 -4.75
N ARG A 91 -0.48 12.76 -5.58
CA ARG A 91 -1.78 12.88 -6.26
C ARG A 91 -1.92 11.76 -7.28
N ASP A 92 -3.14 11.29 -7.46
CA ASP A 92 -3.51 10.24 -8.42
C ASP A 92 -2.74 8.93 -8.19
N LEU A 93 -2.51 8.61 -6.91
CA LEU A 93 -1.94 7.34 -6.48
C LEU A 93 -3.03 6.26 -6.49
N VAL A 94 -2.69 5.10 -7.03
CA VAL A 94 -3.40 3.84 -6.78
C VAL A 94 -2.39 2.81 -6.33
N LEU A 95 -2.61 2.22 -5.17
CA LEU A 95 -1.80 1.14 -4.61
C LEU A 95 -2.67 -0.12 -4.49
N TRP A 96 -2.29 -1.17 -5.21
CA TRP A 96 -2.92 -2.49 -5.12
C TRP A 96 -2.12 -3.38 -4.18
N VAL A 97 -2.81 -3.91 -3.17
CA VAL A 97 -2.28 -4.90 -2.22
C VAL A 97 -3.04 -6.20 -2.44
N GLU A 98 -2.38 -7.16 -3.09
CA GLU A 98 -2.98 -8.41 -3.55
C GLU A 98 -2.20 -9.60 -2.98
N PRO A 99 -2.80 -10.79 -2.89
CA PRO A 99 -2.04 -12.00 -2.62
C PRO A 99 -0.85 -12.11 -3.58
N PHE A 100 0.34 -12.27 -3.01
CA PHE A 100 1.60 -12.45 -3.75
C PHE A 100 2.15 -11.21 -4.46
N SER A 101 1.45 -10.07 -4.48
CA SER A 101 1.92 -8.88 -5.18
C SER A 101 1.49 -7.56 -4.53
N VAL A 102 2.39 -6.58 -4.58
CA VAL A 102 2.08 -5.19 -4.27
C VAL A 102 2.57 -4.35 -5.44
N SER A 103 1.67 -3.56 -6.01
CA SER A 103 1.96 -2.70 -7.16
C SER A 103 1.26 -1.36 -7.04
N PHE A 104 1.78 -0.35 -7.72
CA PHE A 104 1.20 0.98 -7.66
C PHE A 104 1.30 1.71 -9.00
N ARG A 105 0.49 2.74 -9.15
CA ARG A 105 0.55 3.72 -10.23
C ARG A 105 0.42 5.12 -9.62
N VAL A 106 1.18 6.07 -10.16
CA VAL A 106 1.01 7.50 -9.87
C VAL A 106 0.67 8.22 -11.17
N GLY A 107 -0.39 9.02 -11.17
CA GLY A 107 -0.90 9.71 -12.35
C GLY A 107 -1.76 8.81 -13.24
N ASP A 108 -2.69 9.42 -13.97
CA ASP A 108 -3.65 8.71 -14.82
C ASP A 108 -2.99 7.92 -15.97
N HIS A 109 -1.85 8.41 -16.46
CA HIS A 109 -1.06 7.79 -17.54
C HIS A 109 0.25 7.17 -17.04
N GLY A 110 0.41 7.01 -15.72
CA GLY A 110 1.60 6.39 -15.14
C GLY A 110 1.72 4.89 -15.45
N SER A 111 2.95 4.41 -15.58
CA SER A 111 3.22 2.97 -15.62
C SER A 111 2.89 2.31 -14.28
N ILE A 112 2.42 1.06 -14.31
CA ILE A 112 2.29 0.23 -13.11
C ILE A 112 3.68 -0.23 -12.70
N ASN A 113 4.03 0.02 -11.44
CA ASN A 113 5.31 -0.35 -10.84
C ASN A 113 5.11 -1.40 -9.75
N THR A 114 6.02 -2.37 -9.67
CA THR A 114 5.97 -3.44 -8.68
C THR A 114 6.81 -3.08 -7.45
N ILE A 115 6.20 -3.14 -6.27
CA ILE A 115 6.87 -3.01 -4.96
C ILE A 115 7.29 -4.39 -4.45
N TYR A 116 6.40 -5.37 -4.58
CA TYR A 116 6.60 -6.74 -4.12
C TYR A 116 5.96 -7.72 -5.11
N ASP A 117 6.64 -8.83 -5.35
CA ASP A 117 6.15 -9.93 -6.17
C ASP A 117 6.82 -11.22 -5.72
N SER A 118 6.03 -12.13 -5.14
CA SER A 118 6.53 -13.40 -4.60
C SER A 118 6.83 -14.43 -5.70
N THR A 119 6.50 -14.14 -6.95
CA THR A 119 6.75 -15.00 -8.11
C THR A 119 8.05 -14.66 -8.83
N ARG A 120 8.57 -13.44 -8.65
CA ARG A 120 9.91 -13.04 -9.12
C ARG A 120 10.99 -13.82 -8.36
N GLY A 121 11.36 -14.96 -8.92
CA GLY A 121 12.30 -15.93 -8.34
C GLY A 121 11.85 -17.39 -8.50
N LYS A 122 10.55 -17.63 -8.73
CA LYS A 122 10.05 -18.92 -9.21
C LYS A 122 9.94 -18.86 -10.73
N VAL A 123 11.08 -18.98 -11.41
CA VAL A 123 11.05 -19.47 -12.80
C VAL A 123 10.50 -20.89 -12.69
N SER A 124 9.19 -21.06 -12.90
CA SER A 124 8.68 -22.38 -13.27
C SER A 124 9.27 -22.63 -14.64
N MET A 125 10.41 -23.33 -14.67
CA MET A 125 10.79 -24.07 -15.86
C MET A 125 9.64 -25.01 -16.11
N LYS A 126 8.75 -24.62 -17.04
CA LYS A 126 7.93 -25.62 -17.70
C LYS A 126 8.92 -26.57 -18.36
N PRO A 127 8.85 -27.89 -18.14
CA PRO A 127 9.62 -28.80 -18.97
C PRO A 127 9.20 -28.53 -20.42
N ASP A 128 10.18 -28.24 -21.27
CA ASP A 128 9.95 -28.18 -22.70
C ASP A 128 9.44 -29.57 -23.14
N VAL A 129 8.27 -29.57 -23.76
CA VAL A 129 7.73 -30.69 -24.54
C VAL A 129 7.40 -30.06 -25.89
N PRO A 130 7.96 -30.53 -27.01
CA PRO A 130 7.94 -31.94 -27.43
C PRO A 130 9.30 -32.64 -27.50
#